data_AF-A0A0Q7INT6-F1
#
_entry.id   AF-A0A0Q7INT6-F1
#
_cell.length_a   1.000
_cell.length_b   1.000
_cell.length_c   1.000
_cell.angle_alpha   90.00
_cell.angle_beta   90.00
_cell.angle_gamma   90.00
#
_symmetry.space_group_name_H-M   'P 1'
#
loop_
_entity.id
_entity.type
_entity.pdbx_description
1 polymer ?
#
loop_
_entity_poly.entity_id
_entity_poly.type
_entity_poly.pdbx_seq_one_letter_code
_entity_poly.pdbx_strand_id
1 'polypeptide(L)'
;MIEARSADESVLATLSRAKALIEGHDFDSAVQVYSQLLKAELVAPLRGEVMTNLGAALCLLARRETGPRAQARLDQAHHLLVSALAFRSRTTAPAAWATTRANLAMVHLARYQAGGDRDELLSGHLALDGIEQALRHTDETALRDWVAAIRDQLIDLRERRHRKRG
;
A
#
# COMPACT_ATOMS: atom_id res chain seq x y z
N MET A 1 -34.18 -10.73 10.07
CA MET A 1 -32.76 -10.70 10.48
C MET A 1 -31.94 -11.66 9.61
N ILE A 2 -31.91 -11.44 8.29
CA ILE A 2 -31.17 -12.27 7.31
C ILE A 2 -30.29 -11.37 6.40
N GLU A 3 -30.68 -10.11 6.21
CA GLU A 3 -30.02 -9.17 5.28
C GLU A 3 -28.57 -8.80 5.66
N ALA A 4 -28.26 -8.59 6.93
CA ALA A 4 -26.92 -8.15 7.35
C ALA A 4 -25.83 -9.19 7.03
N ARG A 5 -26.10 -10.47 7.27
CA ARG A 5 -25.16 -11.57 7.00
C ARG A 5 -24.93 -11.78 5.50
N SER A 6 -25.98 -11.62 4.69
CA SER A 6 -25.89 -11.72 3.23
C SER A 6 -25.10 -10.57 2.61
N ALA A 7 -25.20 -9.36 3.18
CA ALA A 7 -24.43 -8.20 2.74
C ALA A 7 -22.93 -8.38 3.03
N ASP A 8 -22.57 -8.86 4.23
CA ASP A 8 -21.18 -9.12 4.61
C ASP A 8 -20.52 -10.19 3.73
N GLU A 9 -21.24 -11.27 3.42
CA GLU A 9 -20.75 -12.34 2.54
C GLU A 9 -20.49 -11.83 1.11
N SER A 10 -21.37 -10.96 0.59
CA SER A 10 -21.20 -10.30 -0.70
C SER A 10 -19.98 -9.37 -0.73
N VAL A 11 -19.73 -8.62 0.34
CA VAL A 11 -18.56 -7.76 0.49
C VAL A 11 -17.28 -8.60 0.50
N LEU A 12 -17.24 -9.70 1.24
CA LEU A 12 -16.08 -10.59 1.31
C LEU A 12 -15.80 -11.28 -0.03
N ALA A 13 -16.82 -11.73 -0.74
CA ALA A 13 -16.66 -12.31 -2.07
C ALA A 13 -16.09 -11.28 -3.07
N THR A 14 -16.60 -10.04 -3.02
CA THR A 14 -16.11 -8.94 -3.85
C THR A 14 -14.66 -8.58 -3.51
N LEU A 15 -14.31 -8.57 -2.23
CA LEU A 15 -12.94 -8.33 -1.77
C LEU A 15 -11.98 -9.40 -2.28
N SER A 16 -12.35 -10.68 -2.17
CA SER A 16 -11.55 -11.80 -2.68
C SER A 16 -11.34 -11.70 -4.19
N ARG A 17 -12.39 -11.38 -4.96
CA ARG A 17 -12.28 -11.12 -6.39
C ARG A 17 -11.31 -9.96 -6.68
N ALA A 18 -11.39 -8.87 -5.93
CA ALA A 18 -10.53 -7.71 -6.11
C ALA A 18 -9.05 -8.02 -5.82
N LYS A 19 -8.76 -8.90 -4.86
CA LYS A 19 -7.39 -9.39 -4.59
C LYS A 19 -6.85 -10.23 -5.75
N ALA A 20 -7.67 -11.14 -6.30
CA ALA A 20 -7.29 -11.94 -7.46
C ALA A 20 -6.96 -11.07 -8.70
N LEU A 21 -7.61 -9.91 -8.86
CA LEU A 21 -7.27 -8.96 -9.93
C LEU A 21 -5.86 -8.36 -9.73
N ILE A 22 -5.44 -8.07 -8.50
CA ILE A 22 -4.07 -7.61 -8.21
C ILE A 22 -3.07 -8.72 -8.55
N GLU A 23 -3.34 -9.96 -8.14
CA GLU A 23 -2.50 -11.13 -8.44
C GLU A 23 -2.39 -11.37 -9.96
N GLY A 24 -3.50 -11.22 -10.67
CA GLY A 24 -3.59 -11.24 -12.13
C GLY A 24 -3.02 -9.99 -12.82
N HIS A 25 -2.48 -9.03 -12.06
CA HIS A 25 -1.91 -7.78 -12.56
C HIS A 25 -2.89 -6.87 -13.33
N ASP A 26 -4.20 -7.07 -13.15
CA ASP A 26 -5.27 -6.22 -13.64
C ASP A 26 -5.59 -5.13 -12.62
N PHE A 27 -4.66 -4.17 -12.51
CA PHE A 27 -4.73 -3.11 -11.52
C PHE A 27 -5.86 -2.10 -11.79
N ASP A 28 -6.24 -1.90 -13.05
CA ASP A 28 -7.32 -0.97 -13.39
C ASP A 28 -8.67 -1.50 -12.87
N SER A 29 -9.00 -2.76 -13.19
CA SER A 29 -10.20 -3.42 -12.66
C SER A 29 -10.16 -3.50 -11.13
N ALA A 30 -9.00 -3.78 -10.52
CA ALA A 30 -8.87 -3.79 -9.07
C ALA A 30 -9.19 -2.41 -8.47
N VAL A 31 -8.64 -1.33 -9.04
CA VAL A 31 -8.93 0.05 -8.60
C VAL A 31 -10.41 0.36 -8.70
N GLN A 32 -11.09 -0.05 -9.78
CA GLN A 32 -12.52 0.16 -9.94
C GLN A 32 -13.33 -0.56 -8.85
N VAL A 33 -13.05 -1.85 -8.61
CA VAL A 33 -13.77 -2.66 -7.63
C VAL A 33 -13.56 -2.15 -6.20
N TYR A 34 -12.31 -1.87 -5.81
CA TYR A 34 -12.03 -1.35 -4.47
C TYR A 34 -12.62 0.05 -4.26
N SER A 35 -12.58 0.92 -5.28
CA SER A 35 -13.20 2.25 -5.20
C SER A 35 -14.71 2.15 -5.01
N GLN A 36 -15.36 1.16 -5.64
CA GLN A 36 -16.78 0.93 -5.45
C GLN A 36 -17.09 0.35 -4.06
N LEU A 37 -16.28 -0.59 -3.57
CA LEU A 37 -16.41 -1.13 -2.21
C LEU A 37 -16.29 -0.04 -1.15
N LEU A 38 -15.39 0.92 -1.34
CA LEU A 38 -15.15 1.99 -0.35
C LEU A 38 -16.33 2.97 -0.23
N LYS A 39 -17.23 3.04 -1.22
CA LYS A 39 -18.47 3.83 -1.15
C LYS A 39 -19.54 3.17 -0.27
N ALA A 40 -19.45 1.86 -0.05
CA ALA A 40 -20.35 1.15 0.83
C ALA A 40 -20.02 1.41 2.30
N GLU A 41 -20.99 1.15 3.18
CA GLU A 41 -20.76 1.16 4.61
C GLU A 41 -20.01 -0.12 5.02
N LEU A 42 -18.72 0.01 5.31
CA LEU A 42 -17.87 -1.07 5.78
C LEU A 42 -17.64 -0.96 7.29
N VAL A 43 -17.47 -2.08 7.98
CA VAL A 43 -16.91 -2.06 9.34
C VAL A 43 -15.45 -1.59 9.32
N ALA A 44 -14.98 -1.03 10.44
CA ALA A 44 -13.67 -0.38 10.52
C ALA A 44 -12.48 -1.23 10.02
N PRO A 45 -12.33 -2.54 10.38
CA PRO A 45 -11.22 -3.36 9.89
C PRO A 45 -11.24 -3.54 8.37
N LEU A 46 -12.42 -3.84 7.79
CA LEU A 46 -12.59 -4.01 6.35
C LEU A 46 -12.35 -2.71 5.59
N ARG A 47 -12.77 -1.56 6.15
CA ARG A 47 -12.46 -0.25 5.55
C ARG A 47 -10.95 -0.02 5.44
N GLY A 48 -10.19 -0.31 6.50
CA GLY A 48 -8.73 -0.21 6.48
C GLY A 48 -8.07 -1.12 5.43
N GLU A 49 -8.65 -2.31 5.20
CA GLU A 49 -8.20 -3.24 4.17
C GLU A 49 -8.49 -2.79 2.76
N VAL A 50 -9.72 -2.38 2.48
CA VAL A 50 -10.10 -1.84 1.18
C VAL A 50 -9.25 -0.61 0.84
N MET A 51 -9.04 0.31 1.79
CA MET A 51 -8.16 1.47 1.59
C MET A 51 -6.72 1.07 1.28
N THR A 52 -6.17 0.08 1.99
CA THR A 52 -4.79 -0.37 1.76
C THR A 52 -4.62 -1.03 0.41
N ASN A 53 -5.55 -1.90 0.02
CA ASN A 53 -5.46 -2.61 -1.25
C ASN A 53 -5.73 -1.68 -2.44
N LEU A 54 -6.65 -0.71 -2.30
CA LEU A 54 -6.85 0.35 -3.30
C LEU A 54 -5.57 1.18 -3.47
N GLY A 55 -4.94 1.60 -2.38
CA GLY A 55 -3.68 2.34 -2.41
C GLY A 55 -2.56 1.55 -3.11
N ALA A 56 -2.44 0.24 -2.81
CA ALA A 56 -1.49 -0.64 -3.49
C ALA A 56 -1.77 -0.73 -5.01
N ALA A 57 -3.03 -0.97 -5.40
CA ALA A 57 -3.42 -1.07 -6.81
C ALA A 57 -3.15 0.24 -7.57
N LEU A 58 -3.46 1.39 -6.98
CA LEU A 58 -3.16 2.71 -7.55
C LEU A 58 -1.65 2.93 -7.72
N CYS A 59 -0.84 2.56 -6.72
CA CYS A 59 0.61 2.66 -6.80
C CYS A 59 1.17 1.78 -7.92
N LEU A 60 0.70 0.53 -8.02
CA LEU A 60 1.13 -0.41 -9.05
C LEU A 60 0.72 0.04 -10.46
N LEU A 61 -0.48 0.60 -10.60
CA LEU A 61 -0.96 1.19 -11.86
C LEU A 61 -0.13 2.42 -12.25
N ALA A 62 0.14 3.32 -11.30
CA ALA A 62 0.93 4.52 -11.56
C ALA A 62 2.36 4.21 -12.04
N ARG A 63 2.98 3.12 -11.56
CA ARG A 63 4.30 2.66 -12.03
C ARG A 63 4.32 2.19 -13.49
N ARG A 64 3.15 1.91 -14.08
CA ARG A 64 3.00 1.56 -15.51
C ARG A 64 2.68 2.78 -16.39
N GLU A 65 2.56 3.95 -15.79
CA GLU A 65 2.17 5.18 -16.44
C GLU A 65 3.25 6.25 -16.28
N THR A 66 3.06 7.39 -16.94
CA THR A 66 3.96 8.53 -16.87
C THR A 66 3.20 9.85 -16.77
N GLY A 67 3.84 10.87 -16.23
CA GLY A 67 3.31 12.24 -16.21
C GLY A 67 2.18 12.44 -15.20
N PRO A 68 1.29 13.44 -15.42
CA PRO A 68 0.34 13.89 -14.41
C PRO A 68 -0.64 12.83 -13.91
N ARG A 69 -1.01 11.85 -14.76
CA ARG A 69 -1.90 10.75 -14.37
C ARG A 69 -1.25 9.82 -13.35
N ALA A 70 0.02 9.48 -13.54
CA ALA A 70 0.77 8.68 -12.60
C ALA A 70 0.90 9.41 -11.26
N GLN A 71 1.20 10.71 -11.29
CA GLN A 71 1.30 11.53 -10.08
C GLN A 71 -0.02 11.57 -9.30
N ALA A 72 -1.15 11.85 -9.96
CA ALA A 72 -2.45 11.89 -9.32
C ALA A 72 -2.82 10.56 -8.65
N ARG A 73 -2.48 9.43 -9.29
CA ARG A 73 -2.69 8.09 -8.70
C ARG A 73 -1.79 7.85 -7.49
N LEU A 74 -0.53 8.28 -7.52
CA LEU A 74 0.39 8.19 -6.38
C LEU A 74 -0.09 9.06 -5.21
N ASP A 75 -0.63 10.25 -5.48
CA ASP A 75 -1.21 11.13 -4.47
C ASP A 75 -2.44 10.51 -3.82
N GLN A 76 -3.34 9.95 -4.62
CA GLN A 76 -4.49 9.22 -4.10
C GLN A 76 -4.07 7.97 -3.30
N ALA A 77 -3.08 7.21 -3.79
CA ALA A 77 -2.55 6.04 -3.09
C ALA A 77 -1.98 6.42 -1.71
N HIS A 78 -1.17 7.48 -1.66
CA HIS A 78 -0.62 8.01 -0.41
C HIS A 78 -1.73 8.39 0.58
N HIS A 79 -2.73 9.14 0.13
CA HIS A 79 -3.86 9.54 0.98
C HIS A 79 -4.61 8.34 1.56
N LEU A 80 -4.95 7.34 0.73
CA LEU A 80 -5.66 6.14 1.17
C LEU A 80 -4.86 5.34 2.19
N LEU A 81 -3.56 5.18 1.96
CA LEU A 81 -2.69 4.42 2.86
C LEU A 81 -2.50 5.13 4.20
N VAL A 82 -2.35 6.46 4.20
CA VAL A 82 -2.33 7.25 5.45
C VAL A 82 -3.66 7.11 6.19
N SER A 83 -4.80 7.22 5.51
CA SER A 83 -6.12 7.02 6.12
C SER A 83 -6.32 5.61 6.68
N ALA A 84 -5.78 4.58 6.01
CA ALA A 84 -5.88 3.20 6.46
C ALA A 84 -5.20 2.95 7.81
N LEU A 85 -4.16 3.73 8.16
CA LEU A 85 -3.46 3.64 9.45
C LEU A 85 -4.34 4.07 10.63
N ALA A 86 -5.46 4.76 10.41
CA ALA A 86 -6.44 5.01 11.47
C ALA A 86 -7.18 3.73 11.92
N PHE A 87 -7.22 2.71 11.06
CA PHE A 87 -7.92 1.44 11.33
C PHE A 87 -6.97 0.27 11.66
N ARG A 88 -5.66 0.49 11.51
CA ARG A 88 -4.62 -0.54 11.61
C ARG A 88 -3.50 0.02 12.47
N SER A 89 -3.20 -0.63 13.59
CA SER A 89 -2.13 -0.16 14.49
C SER A 89 -1.08 -1.25 14.73
N ARG A 90 0.11 -0.82 15.19
CA ARG A 90 1.19 -1.72 15.60
C ARG A 90 0.75 -2.74 16.66
N THR A 91 -0.22 -2.40 17.51
CA THR A 91 -0.63 -3.24 18.65
C THR A 91 -1.81 -4.15 18.35
N THR A 92 -2.77 -3.71 17.55
CA THR A 92 -4.01 -4.46 17.30
C THR A 92 -3.95 -5.29 16.02
N ALA A 93 -3.17 -4.86 15.02
CA ALA A 93 -3.04 -5.54 13.75
C ALA A 93 -1.63 -5.31 13.16
N PRO A 94 -0.57 -5.84 13.81
CA PRO A 94 0.83 -5.54 13.46
C PRO A 94 1.16 -5.83 11.99
N ALA A 95 0.71 -6.98 11.46
CA ALA A 95 0.91 -7.35 10.07
C ALA A 95 0.22 -6.37 9.11
N ALA A 96 -1.06 -6.08 9.34
CA ALA A 96 -1.83 -5.17 8.49
C ALA A 96 -1.26 -3.73 8.52
N TRP A 97 -0.82 -3.26 9.68
CA TRP A 97 -0.15 -1.97 9.85
C TRP A 97 1.19 -1.93 9.09
N ALA A 98 1.99 -3.00 9.19
CA ALA A 98 3.26 -3.12 8.47
C ALA A 98 3.04 -3.15 6.95
N THR A 99 2.06 -3.90 6.45
CA THR A 99 1.70 -3.90 5.02
C THR A 99 1.30 -2.52 4.52
N THR A 100 0.46 -1.79 5.26
CA THR A 100 0.06 -0.42 4.88
C THR A 100 1.28 0.51 4.80
N ARG A 101 2.22 0.39 5.72
CA ARG A 101 3.44 1.20 5.74
C ARG A 101 4.47 0.81 4.68
N ALA A 102 4.61 -0.48 4.38
CA ALA A 102 5.42 -0.95 3.26
C ALA A 102 4.87 -0.43 1.92
N ASN A 103 3.55 -0.40 1.75
CA ASN A 103 2.91 0.23 0.60
C ASN A 103 3.17 1.75 0.52
N LEU A 104 3.19 2.46 1.66
CA LEU A 104 3.59 3.89 1.66
C LEU A 104 5.02 4.07 1.18
N ALA A 105 5.95 3.21 1.63
CA ALA A 105 7.33 3.25 1.16
C ALA A 105 7.44 3.02 -0.37
N MET A 106 6.61 2.11 -0.92
CA MET A 106 6.52 1.90 -2.37
C MET A 106 5.97 3.12 -3.13
N VAL A 107 5.01 3.85 -2.56
CA VAL A 107 4.50 5.10 -3.17
C VAL A 107 5.61 6.15 -3.22
N HIS A 108 6.34 6.34 -2.13
CA HIS A 108 7.46 7.26 -2.08
C HIS A 108 8.57 6.87 -3.08
N LEU A 109 8.89 5.58 -3.16
CA LEU A 109 9.83 5.06 -4.15
C LEU A 109 9.38 5.35 -5.60
N ALA A 110 8.10 5.17 -5.91
CA ALA A 110 7.55 5.46 -7.24
C ALA A 110 7.58 6.97 -7.55
N ARG A 111 7.28 7.84 -6.58
CA ARG A 111 7.40 9.30 -6.74
C ARG A 111 8.85 9.72 -6.96
N TYR A 112 9.81 9.14 -6.23
CA TYR A 112 11.23 9.36 -6.48
C TYR A 112 11.63 8.96 -7.91
N GLN A 113 11.16 7.79 -8.38
CA GLN A 113 11.47 7.33 -9.74
C GLN A 113 10.89 8.26 -10.82
N ALA A 114 9.74 8.87 -10.57
CA ALA A 114 9.08 9.78 -11.51
C ALA A 114 9.66 11.21 -11.48
N GLY A 115 9.95 11.75 -10.29
CA GLY A 115 10.30 13.17 -10.09
C GLY A 115 11.73 13.44 -9.59
N GLY A 116 12.42 12.43 -9.06
CA GLY A 116 13.79 12.54 -8.55
C GLY A 116 13.95 13.31 -7.24
N ASP A 117 12.85 13.66 -6.56
CA ASP A 117 12.87 14.39 -5.29
C ASP A 117 13.45 13.53 -4.16
N ARG A 118 14.47 14.05 -3.47
CA ARG A 118 15.17 13.30 -2.42
C ARG A 118 14.34 13.11 -1.17
N ASP A 119 13.40 14.01 -0.91
CA ASP A 119 12.56 13.92 0.27
C ASP A 119 11.66 12.67 0.21
N GLU A 120 11.40 12.17 -1.00
CA GLU A 120 10.72 10.89 -1.22
C GLU A 120 11.57 9.69 -0.75
N LEU A 121 12.90 9.70 -0.96
CA LEU A 121 13.74 8.62 -0.43
C LEU A 121 13.76 8.62 1.11
N LEU A 122 13.82 9.79 1.73
CA LEU A 122 13.74 9.91 3.19
C LEU A 122 12.37 9.45 3.70
N SER A 123 11.30 9.91 3.08
CA SER A 123 9.92 9.53 3.43
C SER A 123 9.70 8.02 3.27
N GLY A 124 10.28 7.40 2.24
CA GLY A 124 10.27 5.95 2.06
C GLY A 124 10.93 5.19 3.22
N HIS A 125 12.10 5.63 3.69
CA HIS A 125 12.75 5.02 4.86
C HIS A 125 11.92 5.21 6.13
N LEU A 126 11.38 6.42 6.34
CA LEU A 126 10.51 6.71 7.47
C LEU A 126 9.26 5.82 7.43
N ALA A 127 8.67 5.60 6.26
CA ALA A 127 7.54 4.70 6.11
C ALA A 127 7.87 3.27 6.59
N LEU A 128 9.09 2.77 6.41
CA LEU A 128 9.48 1.43 6.91
C LEU A 128 9.79 1.36 8.42
N ASP A 129 9.86 2.51 9.11
CA ASP A 129 10.27 2.56 10.51
C ASP A 129 9.31 1.82 11.47
N GLY A 130 9.90 1.03 12.37
CA GLY A 130 9.19 0.21 13.35
C GLY A 130 8.47 -1.03 12.81
N ILE A 131 8.53 -1.32 11.50
CA ILE A 131 7.94 -2.54 10.91
C ILE A 131 8.56 -3.80 11.51
N GLU A 132 9.89 -3.88 11.58
CA GLU A 132 10.57 -5.08 12.13
C GLU A 132 10.15 -5.35 13.57
N GLN A 133 10.07 -4.31 14.40
CA GLN A 133 9.64 -4.43 15.78
C GLN A 133 8.18 -4.87 15.89
N ALA A 134 7.29 -4.37 15.02
CA ALA A 134 5.89 -4.78 14.98
C ALA A 134 5.73 -6.26 14.56
N LEU A 135 6.61 -6.75 13.68
CA LEU A 135 6.55 -8.11 13.16
C LEU A 135 7.36 -9.14 13.98
N ARG A 136 8.07 -8.72 15.04
CA ARG A 136 8.98 -9.57 15.83
C ARG A 136 8.32 -10.84 16.37
N HIS A 137 7.04 -10.77 16.71
CA HIS A 137 6.26 -11.87 17.30
C HIS A 137 5.19 -12.43 16.35
N THR A 138 5.33 -12.18 15.05
CA THR A 138 4.43 -12.70 14.00
C THR A 138 5.17 -13.72 13.14
N ASP A 139 4.48 -14.57 12.39
CA ASP A 139 5.12 -15.52 11.46
C ASP A 139 5.17 -15.00 10.01
N GLU A 140 5.17 -13.67 9.85
CA GLU A 140 5.04 -12.98 8.56
C GLU A 140 6.37 -12.88 7.79
N THR A 141 6.98 -14.02 7.46
CA THR A 141 8.29 -14.06 6.76
C THR A 141 8.26 -13.36 5.41
N ALA A 142 7.26 -13.63 4.57
CA ALA A 142 7.14 -12.99 3.26
C ALA A 142 7.04 -11.46 3.34
N LEU A 143 6.35 -10.93 4.37
CA LEU A 143 6.25 -9.49 4.60
C LEU A 143 7.59 -8.90 5.04
N ARG A 144 8.37 -9.60 5.87
CA ARG A 144 9.71 -9.15 6.26
C ARG A 144 10.65 -9.10 5.05
N ASP A 145 10.65 -10.14 4.23
CA ASP A 145 11.50 -10.22 3.03
C ASP A 145 11.15 -9.10 2.05
N TRP A 146 9.86 -8.84 1.85
CA TRP A 146 9.41 -7.73 1.01
C TRP A 146 9.84 -6.36 1.57
N VAL A 147 9.71 -6.14 2.88
CA VAL A 147 10.16 -4.89 3.54
C VAL A 147 11.67 -4.70 3.42
N ALA A 148 12.45 -5.77 3.56
CA ALA A 148 13.90 -5.74 3.35
C ALA A 148 14.25 -5.35 1.91
N ALA A 149 13.57 -5.94 0.92
CA ALA A 149 13.78 -5.61 -0.49
C ALA A 149 13.49 -4.12 -0.80
N ILE A 150 12.42 -3.55 -0.22
CA ILE A 150 12.12 -2.11 -0.38
C ILE A 150 13.24 -1.26 0.25
N ARG A 151 13.70 -1.63 1.45
CA ARG A 151 14.77 -0.91 2.14
C ARG A 151 16.06 -0.91 1.33
N ASP A 152 16.46 -2.07 0.82
CA ASP A 152 17.68 -2.20 0.02
C ASP A 152 17.62 -1.33 -1.23
N GLN A 153 16.45 -1.29 -1.89
CA GLN A 153 16.24 -0.42 -3.04
C GLN A 153 16.35 1.07 -2.68
N LEU A 154 15.79 1.49 -1.54
CA LEU A 154 15.88 2.88 -1.08
C LEU A 154 17.33 3.28 -0.75
N ILE A 155 18.12 2.36 -0.16
CA ILE A 155 19.55 2.57 0.15
C ILE A 155 20.35 2.68 -1.14
N ASP A 156 20.21 1.73 -2.07
CA ASP A 156 20.94 1.72 -3.33
C ASP A 156 20.70 2.99 -4.16
N LEU A 157 19.45 3.46 -4.25
CA LEU A 157 19.12 4.70 -4.96
C LEU A 157 19.77 5.93 -4.32
N ARG A 158 19.82 5.98 -2.98
CA ARG A 158 20.51 7.04 -2.25
C ARG A 158 22.00 7.03 -2.56
N GLU A 159 22.65 5.87 -2.53
CA GLU A 159 24.09 5.72 -2.77
C GLU A 159 24.52 6.01 -4.21
N ARG A 160 23.79 5.48 -5.21
CA ARG A 160 24.05 5.79 -6.63
C ARG A 160 23.99 7.28 -6.89
N ARG A 161 23.11 7.99 -6.19
CA ARG A 161 22.99 9.44 -6.31
C ARG A 161 24.16 10.18 -5.65
N HIS A 162 24.65 9.73 -4.49
CA HIS A 162 25.85 10.30 -3.86
C HIS A 162 27.08 10.15 -4.75
N ARG A 163 27.27 8.97 -5.36
CA ARG A 163 28.36 8.72 -6.32
C ARG A 163 28.29 9.58 -7.59
N LYS A 164 27.10 10.01 -8.02
CA LYS A 164 26.93 10.96 -9.14
C LYS A 164 27.19 12.43 -8.76
N ARG A 165 27.53 12.75 -7.51
CA ARG A 165 27.71 14.14 -7.02
C ARG A 165 29.09 14.44 -6.45
N GLY A 166 29.88 13.41 -6.12
CA GLY A 166 31.30 13.55 -5.81
C GLY A 166 32.11 13.37 -7.08
#